data_AF-A0A359I839-F1
#
_entry.id   AF-A0A359I839-F1
#
_cell.length_a   1.000
_cell.length_b   1.000
_cell.length_c   1.000
_cell.angle_alpha   90.00
_cell.angle_beta   90.00
_cell.angle_gamma   90.00
#
_symmetry.space_group_name_H-M   'P 1'
#
loop_
_entity.id
_entity.type
_entity.pdbx_description
1 polymer ?
#
loop_
_entity_poly.entity_id
_entity_poly.type
_entity_poly.pdbx_seq_one_letter_code
_entity_poly.pdbx_strand_id
1 'polypeptide(L)' 'MYTRQISRASRTAFIIALDLSGSMSDDTLAIRDARTKADALSVIVNELLNELIARARRSDRVRDYYDIA' A
#
# COMPACT_ATOMS: atom_id res chain seq x y z
N MET A 1 -9.85 11.16 -10.66
CA MET A 1 -9.59 11.18 -9.20
C MET A 1 -10.84 10.67 -8.50
N TYR A 2 -10.73 9.73 -7.56
CA TYR A 2 -11.88 9.25 -6.81
C TYR A 2 -12.30 10.30 -5.79
N THR A 3 -13.53 10.81 -5.89
CA THR A 3 -14.05 11.91 -5.06
C THR A 3 -15.09 11.45 -4.04
N ARG A 4 -15.52 10.19 -4.09
CA ARG A 4 -16.54 9.66 -3.19
C ARG A 4 -15.94 9.44 -1.80
N GLN A 5 -16.73 9.72 -0.77
CA GLN A 5 -16.31 9.47 0.61
C GLN A 5 -16.20 7.96 0.87
N ILE A 6 -15.07 7.54 1.46
CA ILE A 6 -14.85 6.17 1.90
C ILE A 6 -15.54 5.96 3.25
N SER A 7 -16.43 4.97 3.32
CA SER A 7 -17.17 4.63 4.55
C SER A 7 -17.53 3.14 4.57
N ARG A 8 -18.18 2.65 5.65
CA ARG A 8 -18.64 1.24 5.70
C ARG A 8 -19.78 0.95 4.72
N ALA A 9 -20.61 1.95 4.45
CA ALA A 9 -21.69 1.85 3.46
C ALA A 9 -21.19 2.07 2.02
N SER A 10 -19.99 2.63 1.87
CA SER A 10 -19.32 2.91 0.60
C SER A 10 -17.85 2.52 0.68
N ARG A 11 -17.60 1.20 0.66
CA ARG A 11 -16.25 0.64 0.66
C ARG A 11 -15.51 0.99 -0.63
N THR A 12 -14.19 0.95 -0.57
CA THR A 12 -13.31 1.20 -1.72
C THR A 12 -12.40 0.01 -1.93
N ALA A 13 -12.30 -0.44 -3.17
CA ALA A 13 -11.30 -1.42 -3.58
C ALA A 13 -10.05 -0.69 -4.10
N PHE A 14 -8.87 -1.12 -3.65
CA PHE A 14 -7.58 -0.74 -4.21
C PHE A 14 -6.98 -1.97 -4.91
N ILE A 15 -6.47 -1.75 -6.12
CA ILE A 15 -5.66 -2.73 -6.86
C ILE A 15 -4.24 -2.19 -6.88
N ILE A 16 -3.30 -2.95 -6.34
CA ILE A 16 -1.89 -2.56 -6.29
C ILE A 16 -1.12 -3.41 -7.28
N ALA A 17 -0.89 -2.88 -8.48
CA ALA A 17 -0.05 -3.55 -9.47
C ALA A 17 1.43 -3.32 -9.15
N LEU A 18 2.15 -4.41 -8.86
CA LEU A 18 3.58 -4.39 -8.58
C LEU A 18 4.35 -4.84 -9.82
N ASP A 19 5.34 -4.06 -10.22
CA ASP A 19 6.29 -4.51 -11.23
C ASP A 19 7.23 -5.56 -10.62
N LEU A 20 7.37 -6.68 -11.32
CA LEU A 20 8.29 -7.79 -11.00
C LEU A 20 9.18 -8.13 -12.20
N SER A 21 9.36 -7.17 -13.12
CA SER A 21 10.26 -7.28 -14.26
C SER A 21 11.71 -7.45 -13.84
N GLY A 22 12.57 -7.93 -14.75
CA GLY A 22 14.00 -8.10 -14.48
C GLY A 22 14.72 -6.82 -14.05
N SER A 23 14.23 -5.63 -14.44
CA SER A 23 14.82 -4.36 -14.02
C SER A 23 14.62 -4.04 -12.53
N MET A 24 13.73 -4.79 -11.86
CA MET A 24 13.46 -4.62 -10.43
C MET A 24 14.56 -5.17 -9.53
N SER A 25 15.43 -6.05 -10.07
CA SER A 25 16.65 -6.49 -9.38
C SER A 25 17.82 -5.52 -9.51
N ASP A 26 17.70 -4.48 -10.35
CA ASP A 26 18.74 -3.46 -10.47
C ASP A 26 18.87 -2.68 -9.16
N ASP A 27 20.08 -2.22 -8.89
CA ASP A 27 20.35 -1.33 -7.78
C ASP A 27 19.53 -0.03 -7.89
N THR A 28 19.09 0.47 -6.73
CA THR A 28 18.35 1.73 -6.63
C THR A 28 19.16 2.79 -5.91
N LEU A 29 18.83 4.06 -6.16
CA LEU A 29 19.38 5.17 -5.39
C LEU A 29 18.72 5.19 -4.00
N ALA A 30 19.27 4.37 -3.11
CA ALA A 30 19.20 4.42 -1.64
C ALA A 30 17.89 4.97 -1.03
N ILE A 31 16.80 4.21 -1.13
CA ILE A 31 15.64 4.39 -0.24
C ILE A 31 15.86 3.52 0.99
N ARG A 32 16.19 4.11 2.15
CA ARG A 32 16.22 3.42 3.46
C ARG A 32 16.91 2.04 3.42
N ASP A 33 18.16 2.02 2.97
CA ASP A 33 18.98 0.80 2.88
C ASP A 33 18.50 -0.27 1.88
N ALA A 34 17.46 0.02 1.07
CA ALA A 34 17.06 -0.83 -0.03
C ALA A 34 18.18 -0.95 -1.06
N ARG A 35 18.59 -2.18 -1.37
CA ARG A 35 19.64 -2.45 -2.35
C ARG A 35 19.08 -2.40 -3.76
N THR A 36 17.93 -3.04 -3.97
CA THR A 36 17.28 -3.12 -5.28
C THR A 36 16.01 -2.27 -5.36
N LYS A 37 15.52 -2.01 -6.58
CA LYS A 37 14.21 -1.36 -6.78
C LYS A 37 13.07 -2.19 -6.17
N ALA A 38 13.16 -3.52 -6.23
CA ALA A 38 12.20 -4.43 -5.57
C ALA A 38 12.19 -4.25 -4.05
N ASP A 39 13.36 -4.12 -3.43
CA ASP A 39 13.47 -3.85 -2.00
C ASP A 39 12.79 -2.53 -1.64
N ALA A 40 13.05 -1.47 -2.42
CA ALA A 40 12.42 -0.16 -2.21
C ALA A 40 10.90 -0.21 -2.40
N LEU A 41 10.42 -0.90 -3.44
CA LEU A 41 8.99 -1.13 -3.66
C LEU A 41 8.35 -1.84 -2.47
N SER A 42 9.01 -2.86 -1.92
CA SER A 42 8.51 -3.59 -0.75
C SER A 42 8.33 -2.69 0.47
N VAL A 43 9.28 -1.78 0.72
CA VAL A 43 9.20 -0.81 1.83
C VAL A 43 8.00 0.11 1.63
N ILE A 44 7.86 0.69 0.43
CA ILE A 44 6.78 1.64 0.12
C ILE A 44 5.41 0.97 0.20
N VAL A 45 5.26 -0.24 -0.35
CA VAL A 45 3.99 -0.98 -0.31
C VAL A 45 3.62 -1.32 1.13
N ASN A 46 4.57 -1.77 1.95
CA ASN A 46 4.31 -2.06 3.36
C ASN A 46 3.90 -0.79 4.13
N GLU A 47 4.53 0.35 3.86
CA GLU A 47 4.13 1.63 4.47
C GLU A 47 2.70 2.03 4.06
N LEU A 48 2.38 1.93 2.78
CA LEU A 48 1.02 2.20 2.27
C LEU A 48 -0.02 1.30 2.95
N LEU A 49 0.24 0.00 3.02
CA LEU A 49 -0.66 -0.96 3.68
C LEU A 49 -0.83 -0.64 5.17
N ASN A 50 0.26 -0.31 5.86
CA ASN A 50 0.21 0.10 7.26
C ASN A 50 -0.63 1.37 7.46
N GLU A 51 -0.51 2.35 6.56
CA GLU A 51 -1.33 3.56 6.61
C GLU A 51 -2.82 3.26 6.41
N LEU A 52 -3.17 2.42 5.43
CA LEU A 52 -4.55 1.97 5.20
C LEU A 52 -5.11 1.24 6.42
N ILE A 53 -4.34 0.34 7.03
CA ILE A 53 -4.72 -0.37 8.26
C ILE A 53 -4.91 0.62 9.41
N ALA A 54 -3.99 1.58 9.59
CA ALA A 54 -4.10 2.59 10.64
C ALA A 54 -5.37 3.45 10.48
N ARG A 55 -5.70 3.84 9.23
CA ARG A 55 -6.93 4.57 8.91
C ARG A 55 -8.18 3.74 9.16
N ALA A 56 -8.11 2.42 9.02
CA ALA A 56 -9.18 1.48 9.34
C ALA A 56 -9.32 1.17 10.85
N ARG A 57 -8.28 1.40 11.65
CA ARG A 57 -8.34 1.21 13.12
C ARG A 57 -9.13 2.33 13.79
N ARG A 58 -10.04 1.93 14.67
CA ARG A 58 -10.71 2.80 15.66
C ARG A 58 -10.52 2.19 17.05
N SER A 59 -10.77 2.97 18.10
CA SER A 59 -10.51 2.63 19.50
C SER A 59 -11.06 1.27 19.94
N ASP A 60 -12.13 0.79 19.31
CA ASP A 60 -12.78 -0.47 19.67
C ASP A 60 -12.52 -1.63 18.70
N ARG A 61 -12.21 -1.36 17.42
CA ARG A 61 -11.98 -2.41 16.39
C ARG A 61 -11.41 -1.87 15.07
N VAL A 62 -10.99 -2.81 14.22
CA VAL A 62 -10.68 -2.55 12.80
C VAL A 62 -11.98 -2.49 11.99
N ARG A 63 -12.07 -1.53 11.06
CA ARG A 63 -13.22 -1.34 10.17
C ARG A 63 -12.89 -1.84 8.76
N ASP A 64 -13.89 -2.40 8.11
CA ASP A 64 -13.89 -2.95 6.77
C ASP A 64 -14.08 -1.87 5.69
N TYR A 65 -13.19 -0.88 5.63
CA TYR A 65 -13.28 0.23 4.67
C TYR A 65 -12.69 -0.09 3.29
N TYR A 66 -11.71 -0.98 3.26
CA TYR A 66 -10.87 -1.23 2.10
C TYR A 66 -10.87 -2.71 1.74
N ASP A 67 -11.05 -3.00 0.46
CA ASP A 67 -10.74 -4.30 -0.13
C ASP A 67 -9.42 -4.12 -0.92
N ILE A 68 -8.46 -5.04 -0.73
CA ILE A 68 -7.12 -4.94 -1.32
C ILE A 68 -6.84 -6.20 -2.13
N ALA A 69 -6.38 -6.01 -3.37
CA ALA A 69 -5.97 -7.06 -4.29
C ALA A 69 -4.63 -6.73 -4.95
#